data_AF-A0A9E1TTA9-F1
#
_entry.id   AF-A0A9E1TTA9-F1
#
_cell.length_a   1.000
_cell.length_b   1.000
_cell.length_c   1.000
_cell.angle_alpha   90.00
_cell.angle_beta   90.00
_cell.angle_gamma   90.00
#
_symmetry.space_group_name_H-M   'P 1'
#
loop_
_entity.id
_entity.type
_entity.pdbx_description
1 polymer ?
#
loop_
_entity_poly.entity_id
_entity_poly.type
_entity_poly.pdbx_seq_one_letter_code
_entity_poly.pdbx_strand_id
1 'polypeptide(L)' 'MTKLAIIAGQGHIPVDIGHAAIAQGYDVIIMPLEHQADADYNGFKTEPIGLANIGRTRKLLLDHKCD' A
#
# COMPACT_ATOMS: atom_id res chain seq x y z
N MET A 1 7.49 7.88 13.79
CA MET A 1 7.53 7.59 12.34
C MET A 1 6.10 7.20 11.96
N THR A 2 5.47 7.93 11.06
CA THR A 2 4.05 7.75 10.72
C THR A 2 3.92 6.63 9.68
N LYS A 3 2.99 5.71 9.88
CA LYS A 3 2.72 4.60 8.96
C LYS A 3 1.78 5.07 7.84
N LEU A 4 2.09 4.70 6.60
CA LEU A 4 1.24 4.99 5.44
C LEU A 4 0.94 3.71 4.69
N ALA A 5 -0.35 3.38 4.55
CA ALA A 5 -0.81 2.36 3.64
C ALA A 5 -1.26 2.98 2.32
N ILE A 6 -0.75 2.45 1.21
CA ILE A 6 -1.16 2.86 -0.14
C ILE A 6 -1.95 1.70 -0.76
N ILE A 7 -3.26 1.89 -0.92
CA ILE A 7 -4.11 0.95 -1.68
C ILE A 7 -3.84 1.20 -3.16
N ALA A 8 -3.16 0.26 -3.81
CA ALA A 8 -2.61 0.45 -5.15
C ALA A 8 -3.48 -0.23 -6.22
N GLY A 9 -4.10 0.58 -7.08
CA GLY A 9 -4.75 0.13 -8.30
C GLY A 9 -3.78 0.09 -9.48
N GLN A 10 -4.29 0.36 -10.68
CA GLN A 10 -3.48 0.42 -11.91
C GLN A 10 -2.60 1.67 -11.99
N GLY A 11 -1.50 1.55 -12.73
CA GLY A 11 -0.58 2.63 -13.07
C GLY A 11 0.53 2.86 -12.04
N HIS A 12 1.36 3.85 -12.33
CA HIS A 12 2.61 4.09 -11.59
C HIS A 12 2.46 5.05 -10.38
N ILE A 13 1.32 5.72 -10.25
CA ILE A 13 1.05 6.68 -9.16
C ILE A 13 1.33 6.09 -7.76
N PRO A 14 0.94 4.84 -7.44
CA PRO A 14 1.21 4.27 -6.12
C PRO A 14 2.71 4.14 -5.81
N VAL A 15 3.55 3.86 -6.83
CA VAL A 15 5.01 3.78 -6.70
C VAL A 15 5.60 5.16 -6.44
N ASP A 16 5.16 6.17 -7.20
CA ASP A 16 5.63 7.55 -7.06
C ASP A 16 5.29 8.12 -5.67
N ILE A 17 4.07 7.89 -5.20
CA ILE A 17 3.65 8.26 -3.85
C ILE A 17 4.47 7.52 -2.80
N GLY A 18 4.71 6.21 -3.00
CA GLY A 18 5.52 5.40 -2.08
C GLY A 18 6.92 5.97 -1.89
N HIS A 19 7.62 6.26 -2.98
CA HIS A 19 8.96 6.87 -2.92
C HIS A 19 8.94 8.26 -2.27
N ALA A 20 7.98 9.11 -2.65
CA ALA A 20 7.84 10.45 -2.08
C ALA A 20 7.56 10.41 -0.57
N ALA A 21 6.74 9.47 -0.10
CA ALA A 21 6.44 9.29 1.31
C ALA A 21 7.65 8.76 2.09
N ILE A 22 8.40 7.80 1.55
CA ILE A 22 9.65 7.32 2.16
C ILE A 22 10.65 8.49 2.30
N ALA A 23 10.80 9.32 1.27
CA ALA A 23 11.67 10.50 1.31
C ALA A 23 11.25 11.52 2.39
N GLN A 24 9.97 11.54 2.78
CA GLN A 24 9.43 12.35 3.87
C GLN A 24 9.49 11.65 5.24
N GLY A 25 10.07 10.45 5.33
CA GLY A 25 10.23 9.71 6.59
C GLY A 25 9.01 8.90 7.01
N TYR A 26 8.09 8.61 6.10
CA TYR A 26 7.00 7.66 6.35
C TYR A 26 7.49 6.22 6.25
N ASP A 27 6.87 5.35 7.04
CA ASP A 27 7.02 3.91 6.94
C ASP A 27 5.86 3.37 6.08
N VAL A 28 6.18 3.02 4.83
CA VAL A 28 5.20 2.75 3.78
C VAL A 28 4.96 1.25 3.61
N ILE A 29 3.68 0.87 3.52
CA ILE A 29 3.24 -0.42 2.99
C ILE A 29 2.36 -0.21 1.77
N ILE A 30 2.66 -0.92 0.69
CA ILE A 30 1.79 -0.97 -0.49
C ILE A 30 0.82 -2.13 -0.33
N MET A 31 -0.45 -1.90 -0.62
CA MET A 31 -1.50 -2.92 -0.64
C MET A 31 -2.05 -3.05 -2.07
N PRO A 32 -1.41 -3.87 -2.93
CA PRO A 32 -1.83 -4.03 -4.32
C PRO A 32 -3.22 -4.65 -4.41
N LEU A 33 -4.09 -4.06 -5.22
CA LEU A 33 -5.39 -4.62 -5.54
C LEU A 33 -5.20 -5.83 -6.46
N GLU A 34 -5.63 -7.00 -5.99
CA GLU A 34 -5.61 -8.24 -6.76
C GLU A 34 -6.30 -8.03 -8.12
N HIS A 35 -5.65 -8.49 -9.20
CA HIS A 35 -6.10 -8.36 -10.59
C HIS A 35 -6.21 -6.94 -11.15
N GLN A 36 -5.83 -5.91 -10.38
CA GLN A 36 -5.79 -4.53 -10.87
C GLN A 36 -4.36 -3.98 -10.89
N ALA A 37 -3.60 -4.16 -9.82
CA ALA A 37 -2.26 -3.60 -9.73
C ALA A 37 -1.31 -4.20 -10.78
N ASP A 38 -0.60 -3.34 -11.50
CA ASP A 38 0.24 -3.67 -12.66
C ASP A 38 1.65 -3.08 -12.60
N ALA A 39 1.94 -2.22 -11.62
CA ALA A 39 3.29 -1.67 -11.39
C ALA A 39 4.21 -2.63 -10.63
N ASP A 40 5.52 -2.39 -10.73
CA ASP A 40 6.52 -3.09 -9.94
C ASP A 40 6.66 -2.44 -8.55
N TYR A 41 6.44 -3.23 -7.50
CA TYR A 41 6.56 -2.80 -6.10
C TYR A 41 7.79 -3.38 -5.40
N ASN A 42 8.77 -3.88 -6.15
CA ASN A 42 10.05 -4.30 -5.61
C ASN A 42 10.69 -3.17 -4.79
N GLY A 43 11.11 -3.50 -3.56
CA GLY A 43 11.68 -2.52 -2.62
C GLY A 43 10.68 -1.93 -1.62
N PHE A 44 9.37 -2.19 -1.79
CA PHE A 44 8.36 -1.89 -0.79
C PHE A 44 7.99 -3.13 0.03
N LYS A 45 7.51 -2.92 1.26
CA LYS A 45 6.69 -3.94 1.92
C LYS A 45 5.34 -3.99 1.20
N THR A 46 4.90 -5.18 0.80
CA THR A 46 3.66 -5.36 0.06
C THR A 46 2.73 -6.36 0.75
N GLU A 47 1.43 -6.08 0.75
CA GLU A 47 0.40 -7.06 1.12
C GLU A 47 -0.83 -6.98 0.21
N PRO A 48 -1.02 -7.93 -0.73
CA PRO A 48 -2.13 -7.91 -1.67
C PRO A 48 -3.50 -7.98 -1.00
N ILE A 49 -4.47 -7.25 -1.56
CA ILE A 49 -5.86 -7.20 -1.08
C ILE A 49 -6.86 -7.34 -2.23
N GLY A 50 -7.97 -8.02 -1.98
CA GLY A 50 -9.09 -8.07 -2.91
C GLY A 50 -9.98 -6.82 -2.79
N LEU A 51 -10.47 -6.29 -3.92
CA LEU A 51 -11.29 -5.07 -3.97
C LEU A 51 -12.54 -5.12 -3.07
N ALA A 52 -13.22 -6.28 -3.02
CA ALA A 52 -14.45 -6.45 -2.24
C ALA A 52 -14.20 -6.84 -0.76
N ASN A 53 -12.95 -7.00 -0.33
CA ASN A 53 -12.60 -7.54 0.98
C ASN A 53 -12.34 -6.44 2.03
N ILE A 54 -13.22 -5.44 2.10
CA ILE A 54 -13.06 -4.25 2.96
C ILE A 54 -12.79 -4.61 4.42
N GLY A 55 -13.49 -5.62 4.97
CA GLY A 55 -13.28 -6.07 6.36
C GLY A 55 -11.87 -6.62 6.60
N ARG A 56 -11.32 -7.36 5.64
CA ARG A 56 -9.93 -7.85 5.70
C ARG A 56 -8.96 -6.68 5.54
N THR A 57 -9.17 -5.80 4.57
CA THR A 57 -8.33 -4.62 4.36
C THR A 57 -8.25 -3.77 5.63
N ARG A 58 -9.38 -3.53 6.30
CA ARG A 58 -9.39 -2.81 7.58
C ARG A 58 -8.57 -3.51 8.66
N LYS A 59 -8.68 -4.84 8.77
CA LYS A 59 -7.88 -5.60 9.73
C LYS A 59 -6.38 -5.45 9.46
N LEU A 60 -5.97 -5.51 8.19
CA LEU A 60 -4.58 -5.32 7.79
C LEU A 60 -4.07 -3.91 8.11
N LEU A 61 -4.86 -2.86 7.86
CA LEU A 61 -4.49 -1.49 8.23
C LEU A 61 -4.18 -1.39 9.73
N LEU A 62 -5.04 -1.97 10.58
CA LEU A 62 -4.84 -2.00 12.03
C LEU A 62 -3.61 -2.84 12.44
N ASP A 63 -3.41 -4.00 11.81
CA ASP A 63 -2.26 -4.88 12.08
C ASP A 63 -0.92 -4.21 11.72
N HIS A 64 -0.89 -3.38 10.66
CA HIS A 64 0.27 -2.55 10.28
C HIS A 64 0.38 -1.23 11.05
N LYS A 65 -0.58 -0.94 11.96
CA LYS A 65 -0.66 0.29 12.74
C LYS A 65 -0.77 1.54 11.86
N CYS A 66 -1.53 1.43 10.77
CA CYS A 66 -1.97 2.57 9.98
C CYS A 66 -3.23 3.17 10.64
N ASP A 67 -3.24 4.49 10.77
CA ASP A 67 -4.33 5.26 11.41
C ASP A 67 -5.52 5.49 10.45
#